data_AF-A0A6P0WUJ0-F1
#
_entry.id   AF-A0A6P0WUJ0-F1
#
_cell.length_a   1.000
_cell.length_b   1.000
_cell.length_c   1.000
_cell.angle_alpha   90.00
_cell.angle_beta   90.00
_cell.angle_gamma   90.00
#
_symmetry.space_group_name_H-M   'P 1'
#
loop_
_entity.id
_entity.type
_entity.pdbx_description
1 polymer ?
#
loop_
_entity_poly.entity_id
_entity_poly.type
_entity_poly.pdbx_seq_one_letter_code
_entity_poly.pdbx_strand_id
1 'polypeptide(L)'
;MTPKVKNYVPPLAVLSLMATVGVQPLQAQSITTAADGTQTFVTPNGNRYDITGGTLSDNGANLFHSFEQFGLNPTEIANFLTNNPQIQNILGRVVGGDASVIHGLIQVTGSNSNLYLMNPAGIIFGEGASLNVPGSFTATTANGIGFEHGWFNAVGNNDYQALVGNPHSFAFT
;
A
#
# COMPACT_ATOMS: atom_id res chain seq x y z
N MET A 1 6.83 23.93 85.66
CA MET A 1 7.32 24.23 84.31
C MET A 1 7.10 22.98 83.45
N THR A 2 6.04 22.95 82.66
CA THR A 2 5.65 21.81 81.80
C THR A 2 6.16 22.07 80.39
N PRO A 3 6.89 21.14 79.74
CA PRO A 3 7.35 21.35 78.37
C PRO A 3 6.20 21.07 77.39
N LYS A 4 5.94 22.00 76.47
CA LYS A 4 5.02 21.80 75.34
C LYS A 4 5.76 21.05 74.22
N VAL A 5 5.26 19.88 73.84
CA VAL A 5 5.72 19.13 72.67
C VAL A 5 5.15 19.79 71.40
N LYS A 6 6.01 20.19 70.47
CA LYS A 6 5.60 20.68 69.14
C LYS A 6 5.56 19.49 68.17
N ASN A 7 4.36 19.13 67.72
CA ASN A 7 4.17 18.13 66.68
C ASN A 7 4.50 18.75 65.31
N TYR A 8 5.48 18.19 64.62
CA TYR A 8 5.82 18.51 63.23
C TYR A 8 4.97 17.65 62.30
N VAL A 9 4.20 18.28 61.42
CA VAL A 9 3.51 17.61 60.30
C VAL A 9 4.28 18.00 59.03
N PRO A 10 4.89 17.05 58.30
CA PRO A 10 5.60 17.38 57.07
C PRO A 10 4.60 17.70 55.95
N PRO A 11 4.92 18.61 55.02
CA PRO A 11 4.04 18.90 53.89
C PRO A 11 4.02 17.73 52.92
N LEU A 12 2.82 17.29 52.53
CA LEU A 12 2.60 16.31 51.48
C LEU A 12 2.95 16.96 50.13
N ALA A 13 4.06 16.57 49.52
CA ALA A 13 4.40 16.97 48.16
C ALA A 13 3.57 16.13 47.18
N VAL A 14 2.60 16.75 46.51
CA VAL A 14 1.85 16.12 45.41
C VAL A 14 2.71 16.22 44.15
N LEU A 15 3.36 15.13 43.77
CA LEU A 15 4.12 15.04 42.54
C LEU A 15 3.15 14.75 41.38
N SER A 16 2.75 15.80 40.65
CA SER A 16 1.95 15.67 39.43
C SER A 16 2.81 15.02 38.33
N LEU A 17 2.53 13.75 38.03
CA LEU A 17 3.14 12.99 36.95
C LEU A 17 2.53 13.47 35.62
N MET A 18 3.19 14.41 34.94
CA MET A 18 2.83 14.76 33.56
C MET A 18 3.20 13.58 32.65
N ALA A 19 2.20 12.80 32.22
CA ALA A 19 2.38 11.84 31.16
C ALA A 19 2.61 12.60 29.84
N THR A 20 3.85 12.57 29.34
CA THR A 20 4.15 13.00 27.98
C THR A 20 3.51 12.00 27.02
N VAL A 21 2.41 12.40 26.38
CA VAL A 21 1.87 11.66 25.23
C VAL A 21 2.91 11.80 24.12
N GLY A 22 3.71 10.76 23.91
CA GLY A 22 4.60 10.68 22.77
C GLY A 22 3.73 10.59 21.52
N VAL A 23 3.67 11.66 20.73
CA VAL A 23 3.14 11.57 19.37
C VAL A 23 4.16 10.73 18.61
N GLN A 24 3.84 9.45 18.39
CA GLN A 24 4.63 8.65 17.47
C GLN A 24 4.48 9.29 16.09
N PRO A 25 5.58 9.62 15.39
CA PRO A 25 5.46 10.09 14.02
C PRO A 25 4.74 9.00 13.24
N LEU A 26 3.62 9.36 12.63
CA LEU A 26 2.98 8.52 11.62
C LEU A 26 4.05 8.32 10.55
N GLN A 27 4.53 7.08 10.37
CA GLN A 27 5.46 6.77 9.30
C GLN A 27 4.83 7.27 8.00
N ALA A 28 5.48 8.23 7.33
CA ALA A 28 5.02 8.75 6.05
C ALA A 28 4.88 7.56 5.11
N GLN A 29 3.66 7.25 4.66
CA GLN A 29 3.51 6.11 3.77
C GLN A 29 4.07 6.50 2.41
N SER A 30 5.06 5.73 1.97
CA SER A 30 5.72 5.85 0.67
C SER A 30 5.47 4.58 -0.13
N ILE A 31 5.73 4.63 -1.43
CA ILE A 31 5.67 3.44 -2.29
C ILE A 31 7.07 2.86 -2.39
N THR A 32 7.22 1.58 -2.01
CA THR A 32 8.48 0.86 -2.07
C THR A 32 8.30 -0.48 -2.79
N THR A 33 9.32 -0.92 -3.50
CA THR A 33 9.26 -2.14 -4.33
C THR A 33 9.57 -3.38 -3.49
N ALA A 34 8.91 -4.50 -3.79
CA ALA A 34 9.26 -5.78 -3.20
C ALA A 34 10.51 -6.37 -3.87
N ALA A 35 11.37 -7.04 -3.10
CA ALA A 35 12.57 -7.72 -3.59
C ALA A 35 12.29 -9.19 -3.97
N ASP A 36 11.29 -9.42 -4.81
CA ASP A 36 10.75 -10.77 -5.10
C ASP A 36 10.89 -11.21 -6.57
N GLY A 37 11.66 -10.48 -7.37
CA GLY A 37 11.90 -10.79 -8.78
C GLY A 37 10.81 -10.30 -9.75
N THR A 38 9.77 -9.63 -9.26
CA THR A 38 8.73 -9.02 -10.13
C THR A 38 9.29 -7.86 -10.97
N GLN A 39 10.47 -7.35 -10.64
CA GLN A 39 11.16 -6.24 -11.34
C GLN A 39 10.31 -4.96 -11.41
N THR A 40 9.56 -4.67 -10.35
CA THR A 40 8.86 -3.39 -10.22
C THR A 40 9.87 -2.29 -9.92
N PHE A 41 9.74 -1.16 -10.61
CA PHE A 41 10.56 0.03 -10.36
C PHE A 41 9.66 1.19 -9.99
N VAL A 42 10.02 1.89 -8.90
CA VAL A 42 9.33 3.08 -8.42
C VAL A 42 10.32 4.23 -8.49
N THR A 43 10.08 5.18 -9.39
CA THR A 43 10.96 6.33 -9.63
C THR A 43 10.26 7.60 -9.16
N PRO A 44 10.74 8.25 -8.07
CA PRO A 44 10.21 9.53 -7.64
C PRO A 44 10.49 10.65 -8.65
N ASN A 45 9.50 11.49 -8.90
CA ASN A 45 9.56 12.71 -9.71
C ASN A 45 8.72 13.80 -9.03
N GLY A 46 9.34 14.54 -8.11
CA GLY A 46 8.62 15.46 -7.23
C GLY A 46 7.68 14.70 -6.30
N ASN A 47 6.39 15.04 -6.33
CA ASN A 47 5.32 14.36 -5.59
C ASN A 47 4.74 13.13 -6.32
N ARG A 48 5.24 12.80 -7.51
CA ARG A 48 4.78 11.64 -8.29
C ARG A 48 5.76 10.48 -8.19
N TYR A 49 5.23 9.28 -8.05
CA TYR A 49 5.94 8.02 -8.14
C TYR A 49 5.60 7.37 -9.48
N ASP A 50 6.54 7.38 -10.41
CA ASP A 50 6.39 6.68 -11.68
C ASP A 50 6.72 5.19 -11.49
N ILE A 51 5.68 4.36 -11.60
CA ILE A 51 5.73 2.91 -11.44
C ILE A 51 5.89 2.30 -12.84
N THR A 52 7.00 1.59 -13.06
CA THR A 52 7.40 1.00 -14.34
C THR A 52 8.01 -0.39 -14.12
N GLY A 53 8.48 -1.02 -15.20
CA GLY A 53 8.96 -2.40 -15.17
C GLY A 53 7.81 -3.37 -14.97
N GLY A 54 7.97 -4.32 -14.05
CA GLY A 54 7.01 -5.38 -13.79
C GLY A 54 7.30 -6.64 -14.62
N THR A 55 6.49 -7.66 -14.39
CA THR A 55 6.57 -8.94 -15.11
C THR A 55 5.32 -9.13 -15.96
N LEU A 56 5.47 -9.58 -17.21
CA LEU A 56 4.35 -9.82 -18.12
C LEU A 56 3.87 -11.27 -18.04
N SER A 57 2.59 -11.49 -18.31
CA SER A 57 2.08 -12.81 -18.71
C SER A 57 2.65 -13.25 -20.06
N ASP A 58 2.55 -14.54 -20.39
CA ASP A 58 3.08 -15.10 -21.63
C ASP A 58 2.52 -14.40 -22.89
N ASN A 59 1.23 -14.06 -22.87
CA ASN A 59 0.58 -13.32 -23.95
C ASN A 59 0.77 -11.79 -23.89
N GLY A 60 1.49 -11.27 -22.89
CA GLY A 60 1.77 -9.84 -22.70
C GLY A 60 0.58 -8.96 -22.29
N ALA A 61 -0.61 -9.53 -22.04
CA ALA A 61 -1.82 -8.77 -21.74
C ALA A 61 -1.95 -8.35 -20.26
N ASN A 62 -1.27 -9.05 -19.35
CA ASN A 62 -1.29 -8.75 -17.92
C ASN A 62 0.10 -8.32 -17.46
N LEU A 63 0.19 -7.19 -16.76
CA LEU A 63 1.41 -6.65 -16.18
C LEU A 63 1.33 -6.70 -14.66
N PHE A 64 2.29 -7.37 -14.04
CA PHE A 64 2.32 -7.60 -12.60
C PHE A 64 3.38 -6.74 -11.91
N HIS A 65 2.98 -6.12 -10.81
CA HIS A 65 3.80 -5.34 -9.91
C HIS A 65 3.72 -5.85 -8.48
N SER A 66 4.81 -5.68 -7.73
CA SER A 66 4.90 -6.10 -6.35
C SER A 66 5.57 -5.02 -5.51
N PHE A 67 4.90 -4.64 -4.41
CA PHE A 67 5.29 -3.56 -3.53
C PHE A 67 5.49 -4.09 -2.12
N GLU A 68 6.52 -3.58 -1.44
CA GLU A 68 6.66 -3.81 -0.01
C GLU A 68 5.64 -2.94 0.73
N GLN A 69 5.58 -1.66 0.41
CA GLN A 69 4.58 -0.71 0.90
C GLN A 69 3.96 0.04 -0.27
N PHE A 70 2.66 0.31 -0.17
CA PHE A 70 1.94 1.14 -1.12
C PHE A 70 0.97 2.04 -0.36
N GLY A 71 1.37 3.29 -0.16
CA GLY A 71 0.53 4.34 0.41
C GLY A 71 0.82 5.68 -0.25
N LEU A 72 -0.09 6.63 -0.07
CA LEU A 72 0.04 7.99 -0.61
C LEU A 72 -0.39 9.01 0.44
N ASN A 73 0.48 9.96 0.73
CA ASN A 73 0.13 11.17 1.47
C ASN A 73 -0.70 12.11 0.59
N PRO A 74 -1.36 13.14 1.17
CA PRO A 74 -2.04 14.15 0.38
C PRO A 74 -1.11 14.76 -0.67
N THR A 75 -1.65 15.03 -1.87
CA THR A 75 -0.93 15.56 -3.04
C THR A 75 0.07 14.61 -3.72
N GLU A 76 0.40 13.45 -3.14
CA GLU A 76 1.24 12.46 -3.81
C GLU A 76 0.46 11.72 -4.91
N ILE A 77 1.20 11.25 -5.91
CA ILE A 77 0.63 10.59 -7.09
C ILE A 77 1.33 9.25 -7.32
N ALA A 78 0.59 8.14 -7.29
CA ALA A 78 1.04 6.88 -7.85
C ALA A 78 0.68 6.84 -9.33
N ASN A 79 1.69 6.82 -10.21
CA ASN A 79 1.47 6.76 -11.65
C ASN A 79 1.96 5.44 -12.23
N PHE A 80 1.03 4.54 -12.51
CA PHE A 80 1.31 3.33 -13.30
C PHE A 80 1.53 3.75 -14.76
N LEU A 81 2.80 3.86 -15.15
CA LEU A 81 3.20 4.33 -16.46
C LEU A 81 3.52 3.13 -17.36
N THR A 82 2.67 2.92 -18.35
CA THR A 82 2.86 1.85 -19.35
C THR A 82 2.63 2.42 -20.74
N ASN A 83 3.63 2.30 -21.62
CA ASN A 83 3.52 2.74 -23.02
C ASN A 83 3.16 1.59 -23.97
N ASN A 84 2.71 0.45 -23.43
CA ASN A 84 2.33 -0.70 -24.23
C ASN A 84 0.79 -0.81 -24.31
N PRO A 85 0.18 -0.55 -25.49
CA PRO A 85 -1.26 -0.62 -25.66
C PRO A 85 -1.83 -2.05 -25.63
N GLN A 86 -0.99 -3.08 -25.64
CA GLN A 86 -1.42 -4.49 -25.53
C GLN A 86 -1.72 -4.91 -24.09
N ILE A 87 -1.23 -4.16 -23.09
CA ILE A 87 -1.54 -4.43 -21.70
C ILE A 87 -3.01 -4.05 -21.45
N GLN A 88 -3.77 -5.02 -20.98
CA GLN A 88 -5.18 -4.88 -20.65
C GLN A 88 -5.38 -4.72 -19.14
N ASN A 89 -4.56 -5.40 -18.34
CA ASN A 89 -4.65 -5.38 -16.88
C ASN A 89 -3.28 -5.12 -16.26
N ILE A 90 -3.22 -4.15 -15.36
CA ILE A 90 -2.11 -3.92 -14.44
C ILE A 90 -2.55 -4.46 -13.07
N LEU A 91 -1.75 -5.33 -12.48
CA LEU A 91 -2.03 -5.94 -11.19
C LEU A 91 -0.89 -5.64 -10.22
N GLY A 92 -1.17 -4.86 -9.17
CA GLY A 92 -0.25 -4.59 -8.07
C GLY A 92 -0.62 -5.39 -6.83
N ARG A 93 0.37 -6.04 -6.19
CA ARG A 93 0.23 -6.61 -4.85
C ARG A 93 1.10 -5.88 -3.83
N VAL A 94 0.63 -5.81 -2.59
CA VAL A 94 1.42 -5.36 -1.43
C VAL A 94 1.74 -6.55 -0.56
N VAL A 95 3.02 -6.74 -0.23
CA VAL A 95 3.52 -7.93 0.47
C VAL A 95 4.09 -7.66 1.86
N GLY A 96 4.33 -6.39 2.21
CA GLY A 96 4.99 -6.02 3.47
C GLY A 96 4.13 -6.09 4.73
N GLY A 97 2.84 -6.41 4.60
CA GLY A 97 1.94 -6.67 5.74
C GLY A 97 1.30 -5.43 6.39
N ASP A 98 1.65 -4.22 5.93
CA ASP A 98 0.98 -2.98 6.35
C ASP A 98 -0.20 -2.64 5.44
N ALA A 99 -1.24 -2.03 6.01
CA ALA A 99 -2.38 -1.53 5.25
C ALA A 99 -1.99 -0.33 4.37
N SER A 100 -2.55 -0.29 3.16
CA SER A 100 -2.40 0.83 2.23
C SER A 100 -3.32 1.99 2.62
N VAL A 101 -2.75 3.12 3.02
CA VAL A 101 -3.51 4.36 3.28
C VAL A 101 -3.26 5.34 2.14
N ILE A 102 -4.34 5.71 1.45
CA ILE A 102 -4.32 6.49 0.22
C ILE A 102 -5.05 7.81 0.47
N HIS A 103 -4.31 8.91 0.53
CA HIS A 103 -4.82 10.28 0.53
C HIS A 103 -4.55 11.03 -0.79
N GLY A 104 -3.76 10.41 -1.67
CA GLY A 104 -3.32 10.99 -2.94
C GLY A 104 -4.08 10.49 -4.17
N LEU A 105 -3.48 10.71 -5.34
CA LEU A 105 -4.01 10.28 -6.63
C LEU A 105 -3.37 8.97 -7.06
N ILE A 106 -4.18 7.97 -7.41
CA ILE A 106 -3.71 6.81 -8.18
C ILE A 106 -4.14 7.01 -9.63
N GLN A 107 -3.19 6.89 -10.56
CA GLN A 107 -3.46 7.05 -11.98
C GLN A 107 -2.72 6.00 -12.83
N VAL A 108 -3.26 5.79 -14.02
CA VAL A 108 -2.60 5.03 -15.11
C VAL A 108 -2.39 5.98 -16.28
N THR A 109 -1.18 6.00 -16.83
CA THR A 109 -0.85 6.79 -18.03
C THR A 109 -0.15 5.95 -19.09
N GLY A 110 -0.28 6.37 -20.35
CA GLY A 110 0.32 5.71 -21.52
C GLY A 110 -0.47 4.50 -22.07
N SER A 111 -1.49 4.02 -21.36
CA SER A 111 -2.40 2.95 -21.81
C SER A 111 -3.82 3.16 -21.29
N ASN A 112 -4.76 2.34 -21.78
CA ASN A 112 -6.13 2.27 -21.27
C ASN A 112 -6.37 1.06 -20.37
N SER A 113 -5.32 0.58 -19.68
CA SER A 113 -5.39 -0.65 -18.87
C SER A 113 -6.32 -0.52 -17.67
N ASN A 114 -6.94 -1.63 -17.27
CA ASN A 114 -7.53 -1.79 -15.96
C ASN A 114 -6.45 -1.85 -14.88
N LEU A 115 -6.78 -1.44 -13.64
CA LEU A 115 -5.88 -1.50 -12.50
C LEU A 115 -6.49 -2.32 -11.35
N TYR A 116 -5.76 -3.34 -10.91
CA TYR A 116 -6.07 -4.16 -9.75
C TYR A 116 -5.02 -3.90 -8.66
N LEU A 117 -5.46 -3.56 -7.45
CA LEU A 117 -4.62 -3.45 -6.27
C LEU A 117 -5.07 -4.45 -5.21
N MET A 118 -4.14 -5.29 -4.77
CA MET A 118 -4.36 -6.31 -3.76
C MET A 118 -3.47 -6.05 -2.55
N ASN A 119 -4.09 -5.89 -1.38
CA ASN A 119 -3.38 -5.83 -0.10
C ASN A 119 -4.19 -6.54 0.99
N PRO A 120 -3.81 -7.77 1.39
CA PRO A 120 -4.49 -8.49 2.46
C PRO A 120 -4.54 -7.76 3.81
N ALA A 121 -3.59 -6.85 4.08
CA ALA A 121 -3.56 -6.07 5.31
C ALA A 121 -4.60 -4.93 5.35
N GLY A 122 -5.22 -4.62 4.20
CA GLY A 122 -6.25 -3.58 4.08
C GLY A 122 -5.87 -2.46 3.13
N ILE A 123 -6.91 -1.78 2.63
CA ILE A 123 -6.78 -0.58 1.79
C ILE A 123 -7.78 0.46 2.29
N ILE A 124 -7.29 1.67 2.59
CA ILE A 124 -8.07 2.79 3.12
C ILE A 124 -7.90 3.96 2.16
N PHE A 125 -8.99 4.39 1.54
CA PHE A 125 -9.05 5.64 0.79
C PHE A 125 -9.52 6.74 1.74
N GLY A 126 -8.61 7.62 2.11
CA GLY A 126 -8.86 8.74 3.01
C GLY A 126 -9.35 10.00 2.28
N GLU A 127 -9.45 11.09 3.03
CA GLU A 127 -9.81 12.40 2.47
C GLU A 127 -8.79 12.83 1.41
N GLY A 128 -9.29 13.34 0.27
CA GLY A 128 -8.48 13.79 -0.86
C GLY A 128 -8.06 12.69 -1.83
N ALA A 129 -8.32 11.42 -1.50
CA ALA A 129 -8.02 10.31 -2.40
C ALA A 129 -8.79 10.45 -3.72
N SER A 130 -8.10 10.23 -4.83
CA SER A 130 -8.70 10.28 -6.17
C SER A 130 -8.12 9.21 -7.08
N LEU A 131 -8.90 8.86 -8.10
CA LEU A 131 -8.54 7.87 -9.11
C LEU A 131 -8.63 8.52 -10.49
N ASN A 132 -7.58 8.38 -11.29
CA ASN A 132 -7.58 8.72 -12.71
C ASN A 132 -7.12 7.50 -13.50
N VAL A 133 -8.03 6.54 -13.66
CA VAL A 133 -7.78 5.26 -14.32
C VAL A 133 -8.70 5.22 -15.55
N PRO A 134 -8.16 5.09 -16.78
CA PRO A 134 -8.95 5.06 -18.02
C PRO A 134 -9.74 3.76 -18.19
N GLY A 135 -9.29 2.65 -17.58
CA GLY A 135 -10.01 1.38 -17.50
C GLY A 135 -10.80 1.22 -16.20
N SER A 136 -11.09 -0.02 -15.82
CA SER A 136 -11.68 -0.32 -14.52
C SER A 136 -10.64 -0.25 -13.39
N PHE A 137 -11.10 0.08 -12.18
CA PHE A 137 -10.30 0.01 -10.96
C PHE A 137 -10.89 -1.01 -9.99
N THR A 138 -10.04 -1.89 -9.48
CA THR A 138 -10.38 -2.90 -8.47
C THR A 138 -9.39 -2.80 -7.31
N ALA A 139 -9.90 -2.70 -6.10
CA ALA A 139 -9.12 -2.80 -4.86
C ALA A 139 -9.67 -3.96 -4.03
N THR A 140 -8.80 -4.81 -3.50
CA THR A 140 -9.21 -6.00 -2.74
C THR A 140 -8.27 -6.32 -1.58
N THR A 141 -8.82 -6.88 -0.51
CA THR A 141 -8.07 -7.49 0.59
C THR A 141 -7.92 -9.00 0.45
N ALA A 142 -8.26 -9.54 -0.72
CA ALA A 142 -8.06 -10.94 -1.05
C ALA A 142 -6.59 -11.34 -0.93
N ASN A 143 -6.34 -12.62 -0.65
CA ASN A 143 -5.03 -13.25 -0.64
C ASN A 143 -4.60 -13.67 -2.05
N GLY A 144 -5.53 -13.70 -3.01
CA GLY A 144 -5.23 -13.98 -4.41
C GLY A 144 -6.30 -13.51 -5.39
N ILE A 145 -5.86 -13.26 -6.62
CA ILE A 145 -6.70 -12.95 -7.78
C ILE A 145 -6.59 -14.12 -8.77
N GLY A 146 -7.72 -14.72 -9.11
CA GLY A 146 -7.78 -15.93 -9.93
C GLY A 146 -7.85 -15.63 -11.43
N PHE A 147 -7.09 -16.43 -12.18
CA PHE A 147 -7.06 -16.52 -13.65
C PHE A 147 -7.40 -17.95 -14.07
N GLU A 148 -7.68 -18.17 -15.35
CA GLU A 148 -8.15 -19.48 -15.86
C GLU A 148 -7.22 -20.65 -15.46
N HIS A 149 -5.91 -20.39 -15.42
CA HIS A 149 -4.89 -21.40 -15.14
C HIS A 149 -3.98 -21.05 -13.94
N GLY A 150 -4.44 -20.25 -12.99
CA GLY A 150 -3.63 -19.97 -11.81
C GLY A 150 -4.13 -18.84 -10.94
N TRP A 151 -3.32 -18.50 -9.94
CA TRP A 151 -3.60 -17.43 -8.99
C TRP A 151 -2.44 -16.46 -8.94
N PHE A 152 -2.76 -15.17 -9.02
CA PHE A 152 -1.86 -14.11 -8.57
C PHE A 152 -2.03 -13.97 -7.05
N ASN A 153 -1.13 -14.60 -6.30
CA ASN A 153 -1.15 -14.62 -4.84
C ASN A 153 -0.46 -13.38 -4.27
N ALA A 154 -0.98 -12.89 -3.14
CA ALA A 154 -0.36 -11.80 -2.38
C ALA A 154 0.96 -12.23 -1.72
N VAL A 155 1.05 -13.49 -1.26
CA VAL A 155 2.22 -14.04 -0.58
C VAL A 155 2.79 -15.20 -1.36
N GLY A 156 4.12 -15.31 -1.39
CA GLY A 156 4.84 -16.37 -2.08
C GLY A 156 5.07 -16.10 -3.58
N ASN A 157 5.46 -17.15 -4.28
CA ASN A 157 5.82 -17.10 -5.70
C ASN A 157 4.58 -17.18 -6.59
N ASN A 158 4.63 -16.50 -7.74
CA ASN A 158 3.62 -16.58 -8.78
C ASN A 158 4.24 -17.06 -10.08
N ASP A 159 3.52 -17.91 -10.80
CA ASP A 159 3.85 -18.27 -12.18
C ASP A 159 3.20 -17.24 -13.13
N TYR A 160 3.82 -16.07 -13.25
CA TYR A 160 3.27 -14.95 -14.02
C TYR A 160 2.96 -15.31 -15.47
N GLN A 161 3.77 -16.18 -16.09
CA GLN A 161 3.60 -16.58 -17.49
C GLN A 161 2.26 -17.30 -17.70
N ALA A 162 1.83 -18.13 -16.74
CA ALA A 162 0.57 -18.86 -16.79
C ALA A 162 -0.68 -18.00 -16.52
N LEU A 163 -0.53 -16.78 -16.00
CA LEU A 163 -1.62 -15.89 -15.65
C LEU A 163 -2.12 -15.10 -16.86
N VAL A 164 -2.63 -15.83 -17.85
CA VAL A 164 -3.24 -15.30 -19.08
C VAL A 164 -4.76 -15.13 -18.94
N GLY A 165 -5.35 -14.32 -19.82
CA GLY A 165 -6.78 -13.99 -19.78
C GLY A 165 -7.11 -12.93 -18.74
N ASN A 166 -8.40 -12.79 -18.40
CA ASN A 166 -8.87 -11.78 -17.46
C ASN A 166 -8.96 -12.34 -16.03
N PRO A 167 -8.67 -11.52 -15.00
CA PRO A 167 -9.05 -11.80 -13.63
C PRO A 167 -10.54 -12.10 -13.50
N HIS A 168 -10.91 -13.17 -12.78
CA HIS A 168 -12.32 -13.58 -12.67
C HIS A 168 -12.77 -14.00 -11.26
N SER A 169 -11.86 -14.10 -10.28
CA SER A 169 -12.21 -14.51 -8.92
C SER A 169 -11.24 -13.93 -7.87
N PHE A 170 -11.68 -13.92 -6.61
CA PHE A 170 -10.89 -13.53 -5.45
C PHE A 170 -10.90 -14.64 -4.40
N ALA A 171 -9.75 -14.89 -3.78
CA ALA A 171 -9.62 -15.81 -2.65
C ALA A 171 -9.45 -15.03 -1.34
N PHE A 172 -10.27 -15.33 -0.35
CA PHE A 172 -10.16 -14.79 1.02
C PHE A 172 -9.95 -15.98 1.96
N THR A 173 -8.72 -16.22 2.39
CA THR A 173 -8.29 -17.46 3.07
C THR A 173 -7.29 -17.20 4.17
#